data_AF-A0A2K6RYT7-F1
#
_entry.id   AF-A0A2K6RYT7-F1
#
_cell.length_a   1.000
_cell.length_b   1.000
_cell.length_c   1.000
_cell.angle_alpha   90.00
_cell.angle_beta   90.00
_cell.angle_gamma   90.00
#
_symmetry.space_group_name_H-M   'P 1'
#
loop_
_entity.id
_entity.type
_entity.pdbx_description
1 polymer ?
#
loop_
_entity_poly.entity_id
_entity_poly.type
_entity_poly.pdbx_seq_one_letter_code
_entity_poly.pdbx_strand_id
1 'polypeptide(L)' 'MEWGLSWVFLVAILEGVHCEVQLLESGGGLIQPGGSLKLSCAASGFTFSNSDMSWVRQAPGKG' A
#
# COMPACT_ATOMS: atom_id res chain seq x y z
N MET A 1 6.61 -36.81 20.39
CA MET A 1 6.81 -35.38 20.06
C MET A 1 6.39 -35.03 18.62
N GLU A 2 6.30 -36.00 17.72
CA GLU A 2 5.92 -35.85 16.29
C GLU A 2 4.54 -35.22 16.04
N TRP A 3 3.51 -35.62 16.81
CA TRP A 3 2.10 -35.27 16.57
C TRP A 3 1.78 -33.80 16.82
N GLY A 4 2.36 -33.22 17.87
CA GLY A 4 2.16 -31.80 18.20
C GLY A 4 2.81 -30.87 17.17
N LEU A 5 3.99 -31.26 16.67
CA LEU A 5 4.70 -30.47 15.67
C LEU A 5 3.99 -30.53 14.30
N SER A 6 3.48 -31.70 13.91
CA SER A 6 2.68 -31.88 12.69
C SER A 6 1.42 -31.01 12.68
N TRP A 7 0.74 -30.87 13.83
CA TRP A 7 -0.44 -30.01 13.95
C TRP A 7 -0.12 -28.52 13.86
N VAL A 8 1.00 -28.09 14.45
CA VAL A 8 1.51 -26.72 14.32
C VAL A 8 1.83 -26.38 12.86
N PHE A 9 2.46 -27.31 12.12
CA PHE A 9 2.69 -27.14 10.68
C PHE A 9 1.39 -27.03 9.88
N LEU A 10 0.36 -27.80 10.24
CA LEU A 10 -0.94 -27.77 9.55
C LEU A 10 -1.62 -26.39 9.68
N VAL A 11 -1.60 -25.82 10.89
CA VAL A 11 -2.16 -24.48 11.17
C VAL A 11 -1.37 -23.40 10.42
N ALA A 12 -0.04 -23.51 10.36
CA ALA A 12 0.80 -22.54 9.64
C ALA A 12 0.60 -22.56 8.11
N ILE A 13 0.19 -23.69 7.53
CA ILE A 13 -0.12 -23.81 6.08
C ILE A 13 -1.53 -23.28 5.75
N LEU A 14 -2.46 -23.33 6.71
CA LEU A 14 -3.83 -22.81 6.55
C LEU A 14 -3.89 -21.28 6.55
N GLU A 15 -2.99 -20.62 7.28
CA GLU A 15 -2.81 -19.17 7.25
C GLU A 15 -2.08 -18.77 5.97
N GLY A 16 -2.81 -18.69 4.85
CA GLY A 16 -2.25 -18.36 3.54
C GLY A 16 -1.41 -17.07 3.53
N VAL A 17 -0.44 -16.98 2.61
CA VAL A 17 0.38 -15.78 2.43
C VAL A 17 -0.51 -14.63 1.94
N HIS A 18 -0.67 -13.60 2.78
CA HIS A 18 -1.34 -12.36 2.39
C HIS A 18 -0.31 -11.40 1.77
N CYS A 19 -0.44 -11.12 0.48
CA CYS A 19 0.37 -10.10 -0.18
C CYS A 19 -0.20 -8.72 0.14
N GLU A 20 0.58 -7.89 0.82
CA GLU A 20 0.20 -6.51 1.10
C GLU A 20 0.40 -5.63 -0.13
N VAL A 21 -0.60 -4.82 -0.45
CA VAL A 21 -0.50 -3.76 -1.46
C VAL A 21 -0.26 -2.44 -0.73
N GLN A 22 0.81 -1.73 -1.11
CA GLN A 22 1.11 -0.43 -0.51
C GLN A 22 1.26 0.65 -1.58
N LEU A 23 0.74 1.83 -1.29
CA LEU A 23 0.93 3.07 -2.04
C LEU A 23 1.62 4.09 -1.11
N LEU A 24 2.83 4.50 -1.47
CA LEU A 24 3.61 5.46 -0.69
C LEU A 24 3.71 6.79 -1.44
N GLU A 25 3.06 7.81 -0.90
CA GLU A 25 3.07 9.17 -1.43
C GLU A 25 4.20 10.02 -0.83
N SER A 26 4.79 10.88 -1.65
CA SER A 26 5.85 11.80 -1.27
C SER A 26 5.79 13.10 -2.08
N GLY A 27 6.55 14.11 -1.64
CA GLY A 27 6.59 15.41 -2.31
C GLY A 27 5.49 16.39 -1.87
N GLY A 28 4.73 16.06 -0.82
CA GLY A 28 3.83 17.01 -0.16
C GLY A 28 4.58 18.12 0.59
N GLY A 29 3.88 19.21 0.92
CA GLY A 29 4.45 20.30 1.72
C GLY A 29 3.77 21.64 1.51
N LEU A 30 4.29 22.66 2.18
CA LEU A 30 3.87 24.05 2.00
C LEU A 30 4.68 24.68 0.87
N ILE A 31 3.99 25.27 -0.10
CA ILE A 31 4.62 26.06 -1.18
C ILE A 31 4.13 27.50 -1.15
N GLN A 32 4.94 28.40 -1.73
CA GLN A 32 4.50 29.76 -1.97
C GLN A 32 3.37 29.79 -3.02
N PRO A 33 2.42 30.74 -2.90
CA PRO A 33 1.41 30.96 -3.94
C PRO A 33 2.05 31.19 -5.31
N GLY A 34 1.54 30.52 -6.34
CA GLY A 34 2.07 30.60 -7.70
C GLY A 34 3.29 29.70 -7.99
N GLY A 35 3.80 28.99 -7.00
CA GLY A 35 4.81 27.94 -7.19
C GLY A 35 4.21 26.63 -7.71
N SER A 36 5.09 25.71 -8.12
CA SER A 36 4.74 24.35 -8.52
C SER A 36 5.26 23.34 -7.50
N LEU A 37 4.47 22.30 -7.22
CA LEU A 37 4.87 21.17 -6.40
C LEU A 37 4.88 19.89 -7.23
N LYS A 38 5.85 19.00 -6.99
CA LYS A 38 5.89 17.67 -7.59
C LYS A 38 5.53 16.62 -6.55
N LEU A 39 4.44 15.91 -6.79
CA LEU A 39 4.06 14.73 -6.01
C LEU A 39 4.62 13.47 -6.67
N SER A 40 4.83 12.41 -5.89
CA SER A 40 5.26 11.10 -6.37
C SER A 40 4.60 10.00 -5.56
N CYS A 41 4.20 8.92 -6.22
CA CYS A 41 3.56 7.76 -5.60
C CYS A 41 4.30 6.49 -6.03
N ALA A 42 4.79 5.71 -5.07
CA ALA A 42 5.43 4.43 -5.30
C ALA A 42 4.47 3.30 -4.89
N ALA A 43 4.34 2.29 -5.75
CA ALA A 43 3.53 1.10 -5.48
C ALA A 43 4.40 -0.12 -5.17
N SER A 44 3.93 -0.97 -4.28
CA SER A 44 4.47 -2.31 -4.05
C SER A 44 3.35 -3.33 -3.85
N GLY A 45 3.64 -4.61 -4.11
CA GLY A 45 2.64 -5.68 -4.06
C GLY A 45 1.79 -5.84 -5.34
N PHE A 46 1.91 -4.94 -6.32
CA PHE A 46 1.29 -5.06 -7.64
C PHE A 46 2.08 -4.30 -8.72
N THR A 47 1.75 -4.57 -9.99
CA THR A 47 2.34 -3.87 -11.14
C THR A 47 1.30 -2.93 -11.75
N PHE A 48 1.69 -1.67 -12.00
CA PHE A 48 0.84 -0.67 -12.64
C PHE A 48 0.28 -1.08 -14.01
N SER A 49 0.91 -2.04 -14.71
CA SER A 49 0.43 -2.54 -16.01
C SER A 49 -1.02 -3.00 -15.99
N ASN A 50 -1.51 -3.45 -14.83
CA ASN A 50 -2.86 -4.00 -14.65
C ASN A 50 -3.77 -3.06 -13.84
N SER A 51 -3.40 -1.81 -13.61
CA SER A 51 -4.13 -0.91 -12.71
C SER A 51 -4.09 0.55 -13.16
N ASP A 52 -5.27 1.16 -13.22
CA ASP A 52 -5.37 2.61 -13.44
C ASP A 52 -4.92 3.39 -12.21
N MET A 53 -4.17 4.47 -12.43
CA MET A 53 -3.69 5.37 -11.38
C MET A 53 -4.32 6.73 -11.55
N SER A 54 -4.91 7.25 -10.47
CA SER A 54 -5.54 8.57 -10.46
C SER A 54 -5.11 9.37 -9.23
N TRP A 55 -5.10 10.70 -9.37
CA TRP A 55 -4.86 11.61 -8.26
C TRP A 55 -6.19 12.19 -7.79
N VAL A 56 -6.42 12.14 -6.48
CA VAL A 56 -7.62 12.68 -5.84
C VAL A 56 -7.22 13.79 -4.88
N ARG A 57 -7.93 14.92 -4.93
CA ARG A 57 -7.74 16.03 -4.01
C ARG A 57 -8.93 16.13 -3.06
N GLN A 58 -8.67 15.96 -1.77
CA GLN A 58 -9.66 16.18 -0.72
C GLN A 58 -9.42 17.55 -0.08
N ALA A 59 -10.41 18.45 -0.18
CA ALA A 59 -10.35 19.73 0.51
C ALA A 59 -10.64 19.54 2.02
N PRO A 60 -10.06 20.38 2.90
CA PRO A 60 -10.39 20.34 4.32
C PRO A 60 -11.90 20.46 4.55
N GLY A 61 -12.45 19.67 5.49
CA GLY A 61 -13.88 19.69 5.83
C GLY A 61 -14.79 18.91 4.87
N LYS A 62 -14.21 18.14 3.94
CA LYS A 62 -14.93 17.14 3.14
C LYS A 62 -14.43 15.76 3.53
N GLY A 63 -15.26 14.96 4.19
CA GLY A 63 -14.97 13.60 4.66
C GLY A 63 -16.25 12.95 5.14
#